data_AF-A0A9J5WTN4-F1
#
_entry.id   AF-A0A9J5WTN4-F1
#
_cell.length_a   1.000
_cell.length_b   1.000
_cell.length_c   1.000
_cell.angle_alpha   90.00
_cell.angle_beta   90.00
_cell.angle_gamma   90.00
#
_symmetry.space_group_name_H-M   'P 1'
#
loop_
_entity.id
_entity.type
_entity.pdbx_description
1 polymer ?
#
loop_
_entity_poly.entity_id
_entity_poly.type
_entity_poly.pdbx_seq_one_letter_code
_entity_poly.pdbx_strand_id
1 'polypeptide(L)'
;MERLRCQRIGCNATFTEDDNPEGSCTYHDSPLFHDGTKQWSCCKKKSHDFSLFLEIPGCKTGKHTTEKPVIATPSATKNKAIPVPVSAPAPMTNASPKEACPRCHQGFFCSDHGSQPREAIPKASNTVTSVPSESNTVVQQDHPAPVKKKIDINEPQICKNKSCGKTFTEKENHDTACSYHPGPAIFHDRMKGWKCCDVHVKEFDEFMTIPPCTKGWHNADPVS
;
A
#
# COMPACT_ATOMS: atom_id res chain seq x y z
N MET A 1 11.64 -6.99 40.46
CA MET A 1 10.59 -7.82 39.84
C MET A 1 10.52 -7.47 38.37
N GLU A 2 10.67 -8.46 37.52
CA GLU A 2 10.61 -8.29 36.06
C GLU A 2 9.15 -8.09 35.64
N ARG A 3 8.88 -7.02 34.89
CA ARG A 3 7.53 -6.73 34.36
C ARG A 3 7.45 -7.26 32.94
N LEU A 4 6.57 -8.24 32.74
CA LEU A 4 6.35 -8.93 31.48
C LEU A 4 5.12 -8.34 30.79
N ARG A 5 5.13 -8.21 29.46
CA ARG A 5 3.95 -7.76 28.72
C ARG A 5 3.09 -8.96 28.32
N CYS A 6 1.79 -8.86 28.56
CA CYS A 6 0.85 -9.87 28.10
C CYS A 6 0.85 -9.94 26.57
N GLN A 7 0.94 -11.15 26.02
CA GLN A 7 0.90 -11.40 24.58
C GLN A 7 -0.47 -11.87 24.08
N ARG A 8 -1.48 -11.94 24.95
CA ARG A 8 -2.84 -12.30 24.53
C ARG A 8 -3.52 -11.17 23.79
N ILE A 9 -4.24 -11.52 22.74
CA ILE A 9 -4.85 -10.57 21.82
C ILE A 9 -5.95 -9.79 22.56
N GLY A 10 -5.89 -8.47 22.51
CA GLY A 10 -6.80 -7.59 23.25
C GLY A 10 -6.38 -7.27 24.68
N CYS A 11 -5.25 -7.80 25.16
CA CYS A 11 -4.66 -7.42 26.44
C CYS A 11 -3.34 -6.67 26.23
N ASN A 12 -3.25 -5.43 26.73
CA ASN A 12 -2.02 -4.62 26.69
C ASN A 12 -1.37 -4.44 28.07
N ALA A 13 -1.82 -5.19 29.07
CA ALA A 13 -1.32 -5.08 30.44
C ALA A 13 0.11 -5.64 30.57
N THR A 14 0.86 -5.02 31.47
CA THR A 14 2.12 -5.57 32.00
C THR A 14 1.85 -6.21 33.35
N PHE A 15 2.38 -7.40 33.58
CA PHE A 15 2.18 -8.20 34.78
C PHE A 15 3.53 -8.69 35.34
N THR A 16 3.54 -9.15 36.57
CA THR A 16 4.67 -9.88 37.17
C THR A 16 4.25 -11.33 37.43
N GLU A 17 5.19 -12.27 37.42
CA GLU A 17 4.89 -13.70 37.65
C GLU A 17 4.13 -13.92 38.98
N ASP A 18 4.48 -13.14 40.01
CA ASP A 18 3.87 -13.17 41.34
C ASP A 18 2.50 -12.46 41.44
N ASP A 19 2.15 -11.58 40.49
CA ASP A 19 0.89 -10.80 40.47
C ASP A 19 0.08 -11.15 39.22
N ASN A 20 -0.33 -12.42 39.14
CA ASN A 20 -1.07 -12.95 38.00
C ASN A 20 -2.25 -13.85 38.44
N PRO A 21 -3.26 -13.30 39.13
CA PRO A 21 -4.42 -14.06 39.55
C PRO A 21 -5.26 -14.50 38.35
N GLU A 22 -6.01 -15.58 38.53
CA GLU A 22 -6.91 -16.10 37.50
C GLU A 22 -8.05 -15.10 37.25
N GLY A 23 -8.14 -14.57 36.03
CA GLY A 23 -9.15 -13.58 35.63
C GLY A 23 -8.64 -12.15 35.48
N SER A 24 -7.38 -11.88 35.86
CA SER A 24 -6.71 -10.57 35.69
C SER A 24 -6.60 -10.10 34.24
N CYS A 25 -6.51 -11.04 33.30
CA CYS A 25 -6.34 -10.75 31.89
C CYS A 25 -7.64 -10.97 31.12
N THR A 26 -8.13 -9.92 30.47
CA THR A 26 -9.23 -9.98 29.49
C THR A 26 -8.68 -9.99 28.07
N TYR A 27 -9.11 -10.96 27.24
CA TYR A 27 -8.55 -11.19 25.90
C TYR A 27 -9.55 -11.81 24.93
N HIS A 28 -9.18 -11.87 23.65
CA HIS A 28 -9.88 -12.59 22.58
C HIS A 28 -9.06 -13.78 22.08
N ASP A 29 -9.71 -14.78 21.49
CA ASP A 29 -9.02 -15.95 20.93
C ASP A 29 -8.40 -15.67 19.56
N SER A 30 -9.23 -15.58 18.51
CA SER A 30 -8.75 -15.51 17.13
C SER A 30 -9.60 -14.55 16.30
N PRO A 31 -8.96 -13.67 15.51
CA PRO A 31 -9.66 -12.83 14.55
C PRO A 31 -10.10 -13.66 13.34
N LEU A 32 -11.29 -13.37 12.82
CA LEU A 32 -11.88 -13.94 11.61
C LEU A 32 -12.19 -12.81 10.64
N PHE A 33 -11.81 -12.98 9.38
CA PHE A 33 -12.01 -11.98 8.33
C PHE A 33 -12.91 -12.57 7.24
N HIS A 34 -14.15 -12.08 7.12
CA HIS A 34 -15.10 -12.49 6.09
C HIS A 34 -15.89 -11.28 5.59
N ASP A 35 -16.17 -11.23 4.28
CA ASP A 35 -17.04 -10.22 3.65
C ASP A 35 -16.69 -8.76 4.02
N GLY A 36 -15.39 -8.45 4.09
CA GLY A 36 -14.88 -7.12 4.46
C GLY A 36 -15.02 -6.77 5.95
N THR A 37 -15.64 -7.62 6.76
CA THR A 37 -15.75 -7.45 8.22
C THR A 37 -14.63 -8.18 8.97
N LYS A 38 -14.23 -7.61 10.10
CA LYS A 38 -13.31 -8.22 11.07
C LYS A 38 -14.14 -8.64 12.27
N GLN A 39 -14.09 -9.92 12.65
CA GLN A 39 -14.91 -10.50 13.71
C GLN A 39 -14.07 -11.36 14.66
N TRP A 40 -14.36 -11.31 15.96
CA TRP A 40 -13.73 -12.22 16.93
C TRP A 40 -14.44 -13.57 16.98
N SER A 41 -13.70 -14.67 16.92
CA SER A 41 -14.27 -16.03 17.02
C SER A 41 -14.96 -16.29 18.37
N CYS A 42 -14.45 -15.72 19.46
CA CYS A 42 -14.95 -15.97 20.82
C CYS A 42 -16.32 -15.33 21.11
N CYS A 43 -16.55 -14.11 20.63
CA CYS A 43 -17.70 -13.30 21.04
C CYS A 43 -18.52 -12.76 19.88
N LYS A 44 -18.12 -13.05 18.64
CA LYS A 44 -18.79 -12.64 17.40
C LYS A 44 -18.97 -11.13 17.23
N LYS A 45 -18.34 -10.31 18.09
CA LYS A 45 -18.24 -8.87 17.91
C LYS A 45 -17.46 -8.60 16.63
N LYS A 46 -18.01 -7.73 15.79
CA LYS A 46 -17.46 -7.42 14.47
C LYS A 46 -17.40 -5.92 14.24
N SER A 47 -16.45 -5.50 13.43
CA SER A 47 -16.31 -4.14 12.94
C SER A 47 -15.89 -4.16 11.48
N HIS A 48 -16.28 -3.14 10.72
CA HIS A 48 -15.75 -2.90 9.37
C HIS A 48 -14.42 -2.14 9.41
N ASP A 49 -14.21 -1.33 10.45
CA ASP A 49 -12.98 -0.57 10.68
C ASP A 49 -11.97 -1.38 11.52
N PHE A 50 -10.69 -1.29 11.16
CA PHE A 50 -9.63 -2.07 11.80
C PHE A 50 -9.24 -1.54 13.18
N SER A 51 -9.22 -0.21 13.37
CA SER A 51 -8.89 0.40 14.67
C SER A 51 -9.97 0.08 15.69
N LEU A 52 -11.24 0.28 15.32
CA LEU A 52 -12.38 -0.08 16.18
C LEU A 52 -12.41 -1.58 16.49
N PHE A 53 -11.96 -2.44 15.57
CA PHE A 53 -11.88 -3.88 15.81
C PHE A 53 -10.87 -4.25 16.91
N LEU A 54 -9.71 -3.59 16.93
CA LEU A 54 -8.68 -3.79 17.96
C LEU A 54 -9.09 -3.21 19.32
N GLU A 55 -9.91 -2.16 19.33
CA GLU A 55 -10.45 -1.54 20.53
C GLU A 55 -11.56 -2.37 21.20
N ILE A 56 -12.10 -3.39 20.53
CA ILE A 56 -13.14 -4.25 21.10
C ILE A 56 -12.60 -4.91 22.38
N PRO A 57 -13.23 -4.70 23.56
CA PRO A 57 -12.73 -5.25 24.81
C PRO A 57 -12.79 -6.77 24.81
N GLY A 58 -11.74 -7.39 25.38
CA GLY A 58 -11.59 -8.83 25.53
C GLY A 58 -12.85 -9.51 26.09
N CYS A 59 -13.21 -10.64 25.50
CA CYS A 59 -14.40 -11.41 25.83
C CYS A 59 -14.15 -12.49 26.89
N LYS A 60 -12.92 -12.98 26.99
CA LYS A 60 -12.50 -14.10 27.84
C LYS A 60 -11.57 -13.60 28.93
N THR A 61 -11.55 -14.33 30.05
CA THR A 61 -10.73 -14.03 31.22
C THR A 61 -9.75 -15.16 31.51
N GLY A 62 -8.57 -14.85 32.04
CA GLY A 62 -7.59 -15.85 32.46
C GLY A 62 -6.34 -15.20 33.07
N LYS A 63 -5.23 -15.95 33.16
CA LYS A 63 -3.92 -15.44 33.65
C LYS A 63 -3.07 -14.85 32.53
N HIS A 64 -2.47 -13.68 32.71
CA HIS A 64 -1.56 -13.12 31.70
C HIS A 64 -0.47 -14.14 31.32
N THR A 65 -0.11 -14.18 30.03
CA THR A 65 0.99 -15.00 29.53
C THR A 65 1.86 -14.18 28.59
N THR A 66 3.14 -14.49 28.58
CA THR A 66 4.14 -14.02 27.62
C THR A 66 4.25 -14.91 26.40
N GLU A 67 3.53 -16.02 26.33
CA GLU A 67 3.49 -16.86 25.14
C GLU A 67 2.53 -16.27 24.10
N LYS A 68 3.01 -16.12 22.86
CA LYS A 68 2.18 -15.68 21.73
C LYS A 68 1.20 -16.80 21.36
N PRO A 69 -0.12 -16.58 21.41
CA PRO A 69 -1.08 -17.60 20.98
C PRO A 69 -0.84 -17.98 19.52
N VAL A 70 -0.67 -19.29 19.27
CA VAL A 70 -0.55 -19.83 17.91
C VAL A 70 -1.93 -19.76 17.25
N ILE A 71 -2.18 -18.73 16.46
CA ILE A 71 -3.42 -18.61 15.70
C ILE A 71 -3.35 -19.66 14.58
N ALA A 72 -4.08 -20.76 14.72
CA ALA A 72 -4.21 -21.74 13.64
C ALA A 72 -4.84 -21.05 12.43
N THR A 73 -4.10 -20.96 11.32
CA THR A 73 -4.64 -20.54 10.03
C THR A 73 -5.77 -21.50 9.64
N PRO A 74 -6.98 -21.01 9.29
CA PRO A 74 -8.01 -21.90 8.78
C PRO A 74 -7.51 -22.53 7.48
N SER A 75 -7.26 -23.84 7.55
CA SER A 75 -6.95 -24.68 6.41
C SER A 75 -8.07 -24.54 5.37
N ALA A 76 -7.69 -24.18 4.14
CA ALA A 76 -8.61 -24.07 3.02
C ALA A 76 -9.39 -25.38 2.87
N THR A 77 -10.65 -25.36 3.30
CA THR A 77 -11.56 -26.49 3.11
C THR A 77 -11.86 -26.59 1.62
N LYS A 78 -11.50 -27.73 1.04
CA LYS A 78 -11.72 -28.07 -0.37
C LYS A 78 -13.22 -27.95 -0.69
N ASN A 79 -13.62 -26.88 -1.36
CA ASN A 79 -14.97 -26.78 -1.90
C ASN A 79 -15.11 -27.82 -3.02
N LYS A 80 -15.97 -28.81 -2.75
CA LYS A 80 -16.46 -29.80 -3.71
C LYS A 80 -17.25 -29.05 -4.79
N ALA A 81 -16.74 -29.08 -6.03
CA ALA A 81 -17.40 -28.50 -7.18
C ALA A 81 -18.77 -29.16 -7.42
N ILE A 82 -19.81 -28.34 -7.51
CA ILE A 82 -21.12 -28.71 -8.04
C ILE A 82 -21.08 -28.40 -9.55
N PRO A 83 -21.57 -29.28 -10.44
CA PRO A 83 -21.52 -29.04 -11.88
C PRO A 83 -22.55 -27.97 -12.28
N VAL A 84 -22.09 -26.92 -12.96
CA VAL A 84 -22.94 -25.99 -13.72
C VAL A 84 -23.33 -26.64 -15.05
N PRO A 85 -24.61 -26.62 -15.45
CA PRO A 85 -25.00 -27.02 -16.81
C PRO A 85 -24.68 -25.89 -17.79
N VAL A 86 -24.05 -26.29 -18.90
CA VAL A 86 -23.74 -25.49 -20.07
C VAL A 86 -25.03 -25.18 -20.84
N SER A 87 -25.19 -23.94 -21.31
CA SER A 87 -26.09 -23.63 -22.42
C SER A 87 -25.41 -22.60 -23.34
N ALA A 88 -25.32 -22.99 -24.60
CA ALA A 88 -24.71 -22.26 -25.71
C ALA A 88 -25.69 -21.19 -26.28
N PRO A 89 -25.23 -20.31 -27.20
CA PRO A 89 -25.78 -18.97 -27.42
C PRO A 89 -26.74 -18.86 -28.62
N ALA A 90 -27.62 -17.85 -28.61
CA ALA A 90 -28.17 -17.11 -29.76
C ALA A 90 -29.15 -16.00 -29.27
N PRO A 91 -29.65 -15.10 -30.13
CA PRO A 91 -28.94 -14.11 -30.92
C PRO A 91 -29.39 -12.67 -30.56
N MET A 92 -28.71 -11.72 -31.18
CA MET A 92 -28.82 -10.27 -30.97
C MET A 92 -30.25 -9.74 -31.12
N THR A 93 -30.71 -8.95 -30.16
CA THR A 93 -31.70 -7.88 -30.39
C THR A 93 -31.25 -6.61 -29.67
N ASN A 94 -31.54 -5.51 -30.35
CA ASN A 94 -30.99 -4.18 -30.17
C ASN A 94 -31.53 -3.54 -28.87
N ALA A 95 -30.69 -3.35 -27.86
CA ALA A 95 -31.00 -2.56 -26.67
C ALA A 95 -29.78 -1.73 -26.28
N SER A 96 -30.03 -0.46 -25.93
CA SER A 96 -28.99 0.54 -25.71
C SER A 96 -28.05 0.17 -24.54
N PRO A 97 -26.73 0.46 -24.59
CA PRO A 97 -25.73 -0.20 -23.75
C PRO A 97 -25.70 0.21 -22.27
N LYS A 98 -26.56 1.15 -21.84
CA LYS A 98 -26.49 1.75 -20.50
C LYS A 98 -27.18 0.94 -19.39
N GLU A 99 -28.11 0.05 -19.73
CA GLU A 99 -28.84 -0.77 -18.73
C GLU A 99 -28.32 -2.19 -18.58
N ALA A 100 -27.49 -2.68 -19.51
CA ALA A 100 -26.92 -4.03 -19.44
C ALA A 100 -25.67 -4.12 -18.55
N CYS A 101 -25.11 -3.00 -18.09
CA CYS A 101 -23.97 -3.01 -17.19
C CYS A 101 -24.45 -3.05 -15.72
N PRO A 102 -24.29 -4.19 -15.02
CA PRO A 102 -24.79 -4.34 -13.65
C PRO A 102 -24.19 -3.32 -12.68
N ARG A 103 -23.02 -2.76 -12.99
CA ARG A 103 -22.34 -1.74 -12.18
C ARG A 103 -22.96 -0.34 -12.35
N CYS A 104 -23.37 0.03 -13.57
CA CYS A 104 -23.91 1.36 -13.84
C CYS A 104 -25.43 1.42 -13.48
N HIS A 105 -26.17 0.29 -13.51
CA HIS A 105 -27.57 0.24 -13.02
C HIS A 105 -27.67 0.48 -11.50
N GLN A 106 -26.64 0.12 -10.75
CA GLN A 106 -26.56 0.35 -9.30
C GLN A 106 -26.08 1.76 -8.93
N GLY A 107 -25.92 2.66 -9.91
CA GLY A 107 -25.49 4.05 -9.69
C GLY A 107 -24.01 4.24 -9.48
N PHE A 108 -23.16 3.24 -9.78
CA PHE A 108 -21.71 3.35 -9.65
C PHE A 108 -21.04 3.72 -10.99
N PHE A 109 -20.06 4.62 -10.94
CA PHE A 109 -19.33 5.10 -12.12
C PHE A 109 -18.44 4.00 -12.72
N CYS A 110 -18.45 3.88 -14.05
CA CYS A 110 -17.79 2.83 -14.83
C CYS A 110 -16.93 3.46 -15.94
N SER A 111 -15.65 3.06 -16.06
CA SER A 111 -14.66 3.68 -16.96
C SER A 111 -14.96 3.53 -18.46
N ASP A 112 -15.85 2.62 -18.84
CA ASP A 112 -16.18 2.30 -20.23
C ASP A 112 -17.25 3.25 -20.83
N HIS A 113 -18.03 3.95 -20.00
CA HIS A 113 -19.15 4.79 -20.45
C HIS A 113 -19.07 6.25 -19.99
N GLY A 114 -17.98 6.62 -19.33
CA GLY A 114 -17.77 7.95 -18.78
C GLY A 114 -17.21 8.94 -19.79
N SER A 115 -17.99 9.39 -20.77
CA SER A 115 -17.68 10.58 -21.58
C SER A 115 -18.89 11.04 -22.41
N GLN A 116 -19.61 12.07 -21.95
CA GLN A 116 -20.04 13.23 -22.77
C GLN A 116 -20.39 14.40 -21.83
N PRO A 117 -20.06 15.65 -22.22
CA PRO A 117 -20.16 16.85 -21.40
C PRO A 117 -21.57 17.47 -21.47
N ARG A 118 -21.92 18.27 -20.46
CA ARG A 118 -23.06 19.21 -20.55
C ARG A 118 -22.53 20.61 -20.25
N GLU A 119 -22.48 21.44 -21.28
CA GLU A 119 -22.24 22.90 -21.23
C GLU A 119 -23.39 23.58 -20.45
N ALA A 120 -23.13 24.33 -19.37
CA ALA A 120 -22.85 25.78 -19.27
C ALA A 120 -24.15 26.64 -19.45
N ILE A 121 -24.53 27.71 -18.72
CA ILE A 121 -23.96 28.77 -17.84
C ILE A 121 -25.17 29.51 -17.12
N PRO A 122 -25.15 30.69 -16.42
CA PRO A 122 -24.08 31.59 -15.91
C PRO A 122 -24.25 32.31 -14.53
N LYS A 123 -23.18 33.05 -14.16
CA LYS A 123 -23.02 34.23 -13.24
C LYS A 123 -22.62 33.92 -11.77
N ALA A 124 -21.64 34.59 -11.13
CA ALA A 124 -21.03 35.91 -11.37
C ALA A 124 -19.54 36.04 -10.95
N SER A 125 -18.81 36.79 -11.78
CA SER A 125 -17.69 37.73 -11.51
C SER A 125 -17.89 38.62 -10.26
N ASN A 126 -16.93 39.26 -9.59
CA ASN A 126 -15.64 39.82 -10.03
C ASN A 126 -14.77 40.31 -8.82
N THR A 127 -13.45 40.38 -9.05
CA THR A 127 -12.50 41.48 -8.75
C THR A 127 -12.08 41.81 -7.30
N VAL A 128 -10.82 41.54 -6.88
CA VAL A 128 -9.49 42.23 -7.02
C VAL A 128 -9.30 43.54 -6.21
N THR A 129 -8.30 43.55 -5.32
CA THR A 129 -7.12 44.48 -5.28
C THR A 129 -6.80 45.13 -3.91
N SER A 130 -5.53 44.93 -3.51
CA SER A 130 -4.55 45.85 -2.89
C SER A 130 -4.65 46.35 -1.45
N VAL A 131 -3.69 45.87 -0.65
CA VAL A 131 -2.62 46.62 0.10
C VAL A 131 -2.52 48.15 -0.10
N PRO A 132 -2.00 48.89 0.91
CA PRO A 132 -0.56 49.26 0.94
C PRO A 132 0.12 48.95 2.29
N SER A 133 1.38 48.47 2.35
CA SER A 133 2.68 49.17 2.10
C SER A 133 2.96 50.21 3.19
N GLU A 134 4.09 50.21 3.91
CA GLU A 134 5.47 50.60 3.53
C GLU A 134 6.37 50.43 4.80
N SER A 135 7.70 50.29 4.83
CA SER A 135 8.76 50.19 3.84
C SER A 135 10.09 49.81 4.54
N ASN A 136 10.88 48.96 3.87
CA ASN A 136 12.34 48.95 3.66
C ASN A 136 13.35 49.12 4.82
N THR A 137 14.28 48.15 4.95
CA THR A 137 15.71 48.36 4.71
C THR A 137 16.40 47.06 4.25
N VAL A 138 17.28 47.21 3.26
CA VAL A 138 18.17 46.26 2.57
C VAL A 138 19.22 45.63 3.50
N VAL A 139 19.52 44.31 3.37
CA VAL A 139 20.88 43.73 3.27
C VAL A 139 20.80 42.33 2.60
N GLN A 140 21.63 42.12 1.57
CA GLN A 140 21.90 40.84 0.88
C GLN A 140 22.61 39.82 1.79
N GLN A 141 22.23 38.54 1.71
CA GLN A 141 23.20 37.45 1.92
C GLN A 141 22.74 36.13 1.27
N ASP A 142 23.33 35.86 0.12
CA ASP A 142 23.91 34.59 -0.33
C ASP A 142 23.28 33.29 0.20
N HIS A 143 22.43 32.67 -0.61
CA HIS A 143 22.17 31.23 -0.51
C HIS A 143 23.32 30.50 -1.21
N PRO A 144 24.11 29.66 -0.52
CA PRO A 144 25.14 28.89 -1.20
C PRO A 144 24.47 27.88 -2.13
N ALA A 145 24.81 27.98 -3.42
CA ALA A 145 24.50 27.01 -4.44
C ALA A 145 24.83 25.57 -3.99
N PRO A 146 24.10 24.54 -4.45
CA PRO A 146 24.39 23.16 -4.10
C PRO A 146 25.81 22.85 -4.56
N VAL A 147 26.67 22.56 -3.59
CA VAL A 147 28.08 22.27 -3.79
C VAL A 147 28.18 21.03 -4.67
N LYS A 148 28.55 21.23 -5.94
CA LYS A 148 28.98 20.14 -6.83
C LYS A 148 30.18 19.48 -6.17
N LYS A 149 29.95 18.33 -5.51
CA LYS A 149 31.03 17.50 -4.99
C LYS A 149 31.86 17.07 -6.20
N LYS A 150 33.11 17.51 -6.24
CA LYS A 150 34.12 17.00 -7.16
C LYS A 150 34.35 15.54 -6.74
N ILE A 151 33.68 14.62 -7.39
CA ILE A 151 33.87 13.19 -7.18
C ILE A 151 35.20 12.81 -7.84
N ASP A 152 36.09 12.17 -7.08
CA ASP A 152 37.33 11.62 -7.63
C ASP A 152 36.98 10.48 -8.60
N ILE A 153 37.54 10.52 -9.83
CA ILE A 153 37.22 9.59 -10.92
C ILE A 153 37.40 8.11 -10.53
N ASN A 154 38.22 7.83 -9.52
CA ASN A 154 38.52 6.46 -9.07
C ASN A 154 37.78 6.06 -7.79
N GLU A 155 36.94 6.92 -7.21
CA GLU A 155 36.23 6.59 -5.97
C GLU A 155 35.06 5.63 -6.25
N PRO A 156 35.01 4.46 -5.59
CA PRO A 156 33.91 3.52 -5.76
C PRO A 156 32.61 4.10 -5.18
N GLN A 157 31.61 4.32 -6.03
CA GLN A 157 30.27 4.79 -5.65
C GLN A 157 29.25 3.66 -5.80
N ILE A 158 28.19 3.66 -4.99
CA ILE A 158 27.13 2.65 -5.10
C ILE A 158 26.00 3.20 -5.97
N CYS A 159 25.64 2.47 -7.02
CA CYS A 159 24.52 2.82 -7.88
C CYS A 159 23.19 2.65 -7.15
N LYS A 160 22.44 3.75 -7.01
CA LYS A 160 21.11 3.79 -6.39
C LYS A 160 19.98 3.60 -7.42
N ASN A 161 20.28 3.35 -8.68
CA ASN A 161 19.26 2.95 -9.65
C ASN A 161 18.58 1.65 -9.21
N LYS A 162 17.25 1.62 -9.33
CA LYS A 162 16.42 0.47 -8.97
C LYS A 162 16.89 -0.77 -9.73
N SER A 163 17.04 -1.89 -9.04
CA SER A 163 17.58 -3.18 -9.55
C SER A 163 19.06 -3.19 -9.97
N CYS A 164 19.84 -2.11 -9.77
CA CYS A 164 21.29 -2.12 -10.00
C CYS A 164 22.07 -2.46 -8.73
N GLY A 165 22.15 -1.53 -7.76
CA GLY A 165 22.84 -1.75 -6.47
C GLY A 165 24.35 -2.03 -6.56
N LYS A 166 24.95 -1.95 -7.75
CA LYS A 166 26.37 -2.26 -7.97
C LYS A 166 27.26 -1.07 -7.60
N THR A 167 28.44 -1.38 -7.07
CA THR A 167 29.53 -0.40 -6.95
C THR A 167 30.13 -0.14 -8.32
N PHE A 168 30.31 1.13 -8.67
CA PHE A 168 30.89 1.57 -9.94
C PHE A 168 31.87 2.72 -9.70
N THR A 169 32.86 2.84 -10.57
CA THR A 169 33.74 4.00 -10.66
C THR A 169 33.33 4.88 -11.84
N GLU A 170 33.56 6.19 -11.77
CA GLU A 170 33.17 7.09 -12.87
C GLU A 170 33.97 6.80 -14.16
N LYS A 171 35.16 6.19 -14.03
CA LYS A 171 35.99 5.74 -15.16
C LYS A 171 35.32 4.64 -16.01
N GLU A 172 34.56 3.75 -15.39
CA GLU A 172 33.89 2.64 -16.09
C GLU A 172 32.40 2.92 -16.36
N ASN A 173 31.91 4.08 -15.87
CA ASN A 173 30.55 4.54 -16.10
C ASN A 173 30.38 4.97 -17.56
N HIS A 174 29.47 4.30 -18.26
CA HIS A 174 29.12 4.59 -19.64
C HIS A 174 27.61 4.36 -19.82
N ASP A 175 27.07 4.75 -20.97
CA ASP A 175 25.64 4.75 -21.27
C ASP A 175 24.96 3.37 -21.26
N THR A 176 25.73 2.28 -21.24
CA THR A 176 25.22 0.91 -21.11
C THR A 176 25.70 0.16 -19.86
N ALA A 177 26.40 0.84 -18.95
CA ALA A 177 27.01 0.21 -17.77
C ALA A 177 25.98 -0.29 -16.75
N CYS A 178 24.89 0.48 -16.58
CA CYS A 178 23.86 0.23 -15.59
C CYS A 178 22.60 -0.31 -16.25
N SER A 179 22.16 -1.51 -15.88
CA SER A 179 20.82 -2.02 -16.22
C SER A 179 19.87 -1.79 -15.04
N TYR A 180 18.80 -1.04 -15.25
CA TYR A 180 17.87 -0.65 -14.19
C TYR A 180 16.44 -0.42 -14.69
N HIS A 181 15.52 -0.21 -13.75
CA HIS A 181 14.15 0.24 -14.01
C HIS A 181 13.99 1.75 -13.72
N PRO A 182 13.78 2.61 -14.73
CA PRO A 182 13.62 4.05 -14.50
C PRO A 182 12.26 4.39 -13.86
N GLY A 183 11.24 3.56 -14.10
CA GLY A 183 9.88 3.79 -13.61
C GLY A 183 9.72 3.56 -12.10
N PRO A 184 8.69 4.14 -11.46
CA PRO A 184 8.27 3.72 -10.13
C PRO A 184 7.75 2.27 -10.15
N ALA A 185 7.88 1.57 -9.02
CA ALA A 185 7.18 0.30 -8.81
C ALA A 185 5.67 0.54 -8.75
N ILE A 186 4.90 -0.31 -9.40
CA ILE A 186 3.43 -0.27 -9.45
C ILE A 186 2.88 -1.51 -8.76
N PHE A 187 1.91 -1.29 -7.87
CA PHE A 187 1.21 -2.35 -7.14
C PHE A 187 -0.29 -2.18 -7.37
N HIS A 188 -0.87 -2.94 -8.31
CA HIS A 188 -2.30 -2.91 -8.62
C HIS A 188 -2.84 -4.33 -8.75
N ASP A 189 -4.06 -4.56 -8.25
CA ASP A 189 -4.80 -5.83 -8.37
C ASP A 189 -4.01 -7.09 -7.91
N ARG A 190 -3.29 -6.97 -6.80
CA ARG A 190 -2.35 -7.99 -6.27
C ARG A 190 -1.19 -8.35 -7.21
N MET A 191 -0.97 -7.57 -8.26
CA MET A 191 0.19 -7.65 -9.12
C MET A 191 1.20 -6.57 -8.76
N LYS A 192 2.47 -6.92 -8.84
CA LYS A 192 3.62 -6.05 -8.59
C LYS A 192 4.40 -5.94 -9.89
N GLY A 193 4.81 -4.73 -10.28
CA GLY A 193 5.51 -4.50 -11.53
C GLY A 193 6.23 -3.15 -11.54
N TRP A 194 6.77 -2.76 -12.68
CA TRP A 194 7.45 -1.47 -12.84
C TRP A 194 6.75 -0.63 -13.91
N LYS A 195 6.53 0.66 -13.70
CA LYS A 195 5.87 1.49 -14.73
C LYS A 195 6.62 1.54 -16.07
N CYS A 196 7.95 1.35 -16.04
CA CYS A 196 8.79 1.39 -17.22
C CYS A 196 8.71 0.14 -18.09
N CYS A 197 8.15 -0.97 -17.58
CA CYS A 197 7.95 -2.19 -18.35
C CYS A 197 6.69 -2.90 -17.89
N ASP A 198 5.84 -3.33 -18.81
CA ASP A 198 4.53 -3.95 -18.52
C ASP A 198 4.65 -5.40 -17.99
N VAL A 199 5.65 -5.66 -17.15
CA VAL A 199 5.92 -6.94 -16.50
C VAL A 199 5.33 -6.90 -15.10
N HIS A 200 4.35 -7.78 -14.90
CA HIS A 200 3.56 -7.84 -13.68
C HIS A 200 3.58 -9.26 -13.13
N VAL A 201 3.95 -9.39 -11.87
CA VAL A 201 4.08 -10.67 -11.17
C VAL A 201 3.20 -10.69 -9.93
N LYS A 202 2.76 -11.87 -9.51
CA LYS A 202 1.90 -12.03 -8.33
C LYS A 202 2.74 -12.11 -7.05
N GLU A 203 3.85 -12.84 -7.11
CA GLU A 203 4.74 -13.07 -5.98
C GLU A 203 5.75 -11.94 -5.77
N PHE A 204 6.17 -11.74 -4.52
CA PHE A 204 7.12 -10.67 -4.19
C PHE A 204 8.57 -11.02 -4.57
N ASP A 205 8.98 -12.28 -4.39
CA ASP A 205 10.33 -12.72 -4.76
C ASP A 205 10.54 -12.66 -6.28
N GLU A 206 9.50 -12.95 -7.04
CA GLU A 206 9.50 -12.81 -8.49
C GLU A 206 9.68 -11.33 -8.90
N PHE A 207 9.08 -10.40 -8.14
CA PHE A 207 9.20 -8.96 -8.40
C PHE A 207 10.64 -8.46 -8.23
N MET A 208 11.35 -8.95 -7.21
CA MET A 208 12.76 -8.63 -6.99
C MET A 208 13.68 -9.21 -8.08
N THR A 209 13.22 -10.26 -8.77
CA THR A 209 13.96 -10.95 -9.83
C THR A 209 13.60 -10.44 -11.23
N ILE A 210 12.66 -9.47 -11.35
CA ILE A 210 12.29 -8.91 -12.65
C ILE A 210 13.55 -8.32 -13.31
N PRO A 211 13.86 -8.73 -14.55
CA PRO A 211 15.04 -8.24 -15.24
C PRO A 211 14.90 -6.75 -15.57
N PRO A 212 15.98 -5.96 -15.38
CA PRO A 212 15.99 -4.54 -15.72
C PRO A 212 15.63 -4.30 -17.19
N CYS A 213 14.79 -3.30 -17.44
CA CYS A 213 14.27 -3.01 -18.78
C CYS A 213 15.06 -1.91 -19.53
N THR A 214 15.95 -1.18 -18.86
CA THR A 214 16.66 -0.04 -19.43
C THR A 214 18.14 -0.12 -19.10
N LYS A 215 18.98 0.28 -20.07
CA LYS A 215 20.42 0.48 -19.87
C LYS A 215 20.72 1.97 -19.84
N GLY A 216 21.64 2.38 -19.00
CA GLY A 216 22.03 3.78 -18.84
C GLY A 216 23.30 3.92 -18.00
N TRP A 217 23.53 5.15 -17.58
CA TRP A 217 24.61 5.51 -16.66
C TRP A 217 24.26 5.06 -15.25
N HIS A 218 25.27 4.65 -14.49
CA HIS A 218 25.11 4.49 -13.06
C HIS A 218 24.85 5.85 -12.41
N ASN A 219 23.94 5.87 -11.44
CA ASN A 219 23.61 7.09 -10.69
C ASN A 219 23.72 6.81 -9.19
N ALA A 220 24.59 7.55 -8.51
CA ALA A 220 24.77 7.48 -7.07
C ALA A 220 23.75 8.34 -6.30
N ASP A 221 23.07 9.29 -6.96
CA ASP A 221 22.08 10.20 -6.36
C ASP A 221 20.93 10.48 -7.34
N PRO A 222 20.06 9.49 -7.62
CA PRO A 222 18.84 9.73 -8.38
C PRO A 222 17.93 10.65 -7.55
N VAL A 223 17.60 11.82 -8.09
CA VAL A 223 16.57 12.70 -7.52
C VAL A 223 15.26 11.91 -7.56
N SER A 224 14.73 11.61 -6.38
CA SER A 224 13.56 10.75 -6.19
C SER A 224 12.23 11.46 -6.42
#